data_AF-A0A7Y1SMH5-F1
#
_entry.id   AF-A0A7Y1SMH5-F1
#
_cell.length_a   1.000
_cell.length_b   1.000
_cell.length_c   1.000
_cell.angle_alpha   90.00
_cell.angle_beta   90.00
_cell.angle_gamma   90.00
#
_symmetry.space_group_name_H-M   'P 1'
#
loop_
_entity.id
_entity.type
_entity.pdbx_description
1 polymer ?
#
loop_
_entity_poly.entity_id
_entity_poly.type
_entity_poly.pdbx_seq_one_letter_code
_entity_poly.pdbx_strand_id
1 'polypeptide(L)'
;MANILELGLFLAGMIWYLRRTIATGVVGKYYPIVFIALFVAVHFIGQTMPAPKSVPEFTVTALLSYTVFALLAAGLDKTRRQRKSP
;
A
#
# COMPACT_ATOMS: atom_id res chain seq x y z
N MET A 1 18.60 6.58 -2.02
CA MET A 1 18.75 5.11 -1.86
C MET A 1 17.55 4.47 -1.15
N ALA A 2 17.12 5.01 0.01
CA ALA A 2 16.00 4.46 0.80
C ALA A 2 14.68 4.29 0.02
N ASN A 3 14.32 5.26 -0.81
CA ASN A 3 13.04 5.27 -1.53
C ASN A 3 12.88 4.14 -2.56
N ILE A 4 13.98 3.72 -3.20
CA ILE A 4 13.98 2.58 -4.14
C ILE A 4 13.76 1.28 -3.37
N LEU A 5 14.34 1.18 -2.17
CA LEU A 5 14.18 0.01 -1.30
C LEU A 5 12.73 -0.10 -0.81
N GLU A 6 12.11 1.01 -0.37
CA GLU A 6 10.71 1.04 0.06
C GLU A 6 9.75 0.60 -1.06
N LEU A 7 9.91 1.18 -2.25
CA LEU A 7 9.10 0.81 -3.41
C LEU A 7 9.34 -0.65 -3.82
N GLY A 8 10.61 -1.10 -3.81
CA GLY A 8 10.97 -2.48 -4.11
C GLY A 8 10.37 -3.49 -3.13
N LEU A 9 10.45 -3.21 -1.83
CA LEU A 9 9.86 -4.04 -0.77
C LEU A 9 8.34 -4.10 -0.90
N PHE A 10 7.69 -2.96 -1.16
CA PHE A 10 6.25 -2.91 -1.36
C PHE A 10 5.81 -3.75 -2.56
N LEU A 11 6.45 -3.56 -3.72
CA LEU A 11 6.13 -4.32 -4.93
C LEU A 11 6.39 -5.82 -4.75
N ALA A 12 7.52 -6.19 -4.14
CA ALA A 12 7.83 -7.58 -3.83
C ALA A 12 6.79 -8.21 -2.89
N GLY A 13 6.41 -7.50 -1.83
CA GLY A 13 5.36 -7.91 -0.90
C GLY A 13 4.00 -8.09 -1.59
N MET A 14 3.62 -7.16 -2.47
CA MET A 14 2.39 -7.25 -3.26
C MET A 14 2.41 -8.43 -4.23
N ILE A 15 3.52 -8.67 -4.93
CA ILE A 15 3.67 -9.84 -5.81
C ILE A 15 3.52 -11.13 -5.01
N TRP A 16 4.19 -11.22 -3.86
CA TRP A 16 4.09 -12.38 -2.97
C TRP A 16 2.65 -12.59 -2.48
N TYR A 17 2.00 -11.52 -2.02
CA TYR A 17 0.60 -11.54 -1.57
C TYR A 17 -0.37 -11.99 -2.68
N LEU A 18 -0.22 -11.46 -3.90
CA LEU A 18 -1.07 -11.81 -5.04
C LEU A 18 -0.85 -13.25 -5.51
N ARG A 19 0.36 -13.80 -5.37
CA ARG A 19 0.63 -15.22 -5.65
C ARG A 19 -0.05 -16.15 -4.64
N ARG A 20 -0.21 -15.70 -3.39
CA ARG A 20 -0.78 -16.49 -2.28
C ARG A 20 -2.29 -16.27 -2.08
N THR A 21 -2.90 -15.32 -2.79
CA THR A 21 -4.32 -14.98 -2.63
C THR A 21 -5.07 -15.01 -3.94
N ILE A 22 -6.38 -15.24 -3.88
CA ILE A 22 -7.30 -15.16 -5.02
C ILE A 22 -8.41 -14.15 -4.71
N ALA A 23 -8.83 -13.39 -5.73
CA ALA A 23 -9.94 -12.47 -5.60
C ALA A 23 -11.26 -13.21 -5.38
N THR A 24 -12.11 -12.72 -4.47
CA THR A 24 -13.45 -13.29 -4.24
C THR A 24 -14.53 -12.69 -5.14
N GLY A 25 -14.21 -11.64 -5.88
CA GLY A 25 -15.11 -10.95 -6.79
C GLY A 25 -14.41 -9.85 -7.59
N VAL A 26 -15.20 -9.05 -8.31
CA VAL A 26 -14.69 -7.96 -9.18
C VAL A 26 -13.89 -6.94 -8.37
N VAL A 27 -14.37 -6.58 -7.17
CA VAL A 27 -13.68 -5.66 -6.26
C VAL A 27 -12.27 -6.17 -5.94
N GLY A 28 -12.14 -7.42 -5.47
CA GLY A 28 -10.84 -8.00 -5.12
C GLY A 28 -9.87 -8.18 -6.29
N LYS A 29 -10.37 -8.14 -7.54
CA LYS A 29 -9.55 -8.15 -8.76
C LYS A 29 -8.88 -6.80 -9.00
N TYR A 30 -9.60 -5.69 -8.84
CA TYR A 30 -9.09 -4.34 -9.11
C TYR A 30 -8.48 -3.66 -7.88
N TYR A 31 -8.87 -4.06 -6.68
CA TYR A 31 -8.38 -3.46 -5.43
C TYR A 31 -6.84 -3.41 -5.31
N PRO A 32 -6.08 -4.47 -5.65
CA PRO A 32 -4.62 -4.42 -5.60
C PRO A 32 -4.03 -3.33 -6.51
N ILE A 33 -4.64 -3.10 -7.67
CA ILE A 33 -4.18 -2.07 -8.62
C ILE A 33 -4.40 -0.68 -8.01
N VAL A 34 -5.58 -0.44 -7.42
CA VAL A 34 -5.89 0.81 -6.71
C VAL A 34 -4.92 1.04 -5.56
N PHE A 35 -4.63 -0.01 -4.79
CA PHE A 35 -3.69 0.06 -3.66
C PHE A 35 -2.26 0.40 -4.10
N ILE A 36 -1.77 -0.25 -5.15
CA ILE A 36 -0.44 0.04 -5.73
C ILE A 36 -0.40 1.46 -6.30
N ALA A 37 -1.42 1.88 -7.04
CA ALA A 37 -1.50 3.20 -7.63
C ALA A 37 -1.49 4.30 -6.56
N LEU A 38 -2.23 4.11 -5.47
CA LEU A 38 -2.25 5.05 -4.35
C LEU A 38 -0.89 5.11 -3.65
N PHE A 39 -0.25 3.96 -3.39
CA PHE A 39 1.08 3.93 -2.80
C PHE A 39 2.09 4.70 -3.66
N VAL A 40 2.11 4.46 -4.97
CA VAL A 40 2.98 5.17 -5.91
C VAL A 40 2.69 6.67 -5.93
N ALA A 41 1.41 7.07 -5.91
CA ALA A 41 1.02 8.48 -5.87
C ALA A 41 1.52 9.17 -4.59
N VAL A 42 1.30 8.57 -3.42
CA VAL A 42 1.77 9.10 -2.13
C VAL A 42 3.29 9.16 -2.08
N HIS A 43 3.97 8.12 -2.60
CA HIS A 43 5.43 8.10 -2.69
C HIS A 43 5.96 9.24 -3.56
N PHE A 44 5.31 9.50 -4.70
CA PHE A 44 5.68 10.61 -5.59
C PHE A 44 5.40 11.99 -4.98
N ILE A 45 4.26 12.15 -4.31
CA ILE A 45 3.91 13.38 -3.57
C ILE A 45 4.95 13.63 -2.48
N GLY A 46 5.31 12.60 -1.70
CA GLY A 46 6.35 12.71 -0.67
C GLY A 46 7.73 13.08 -1.19
N GLN A 47 8.02 12.81 -2.47
CA GLN A 47 9.28 13.20 -3.12
C GLN A 47 9.26 14.62 -3.70
N THR A 48 8.09 15.11 -4.10
CA THR A 48 7.96 16.40 -4.81
C THR A 48 7.51 17.54 -3.91
N MET A 49 6.85 17.24 -2.79
CA MET A 49 6.42 18.24 -1.82
C MET A 49 7.54 18.59 -0.85
N PRO A 50 7.59 19.85 -0.35
CA PRO A 50 8.52 20.23 0.70
C PRO A 50 8.27 19.40 1.96
N ALA A 51 9.36 19.03 2.63
CA ALA A 51 9.29 18.33 3.91
C ALA A 51 8.49 19.17 4.93
N PRO A 52 7.73 18.51 5.84
CA PRO A 52 7.02 19.20 6.92
C PRO A 52 7.95 20.12 7.71
N LYS A 53 7.46 21.30 8.07
CA LYS A 53 8.28 22.34 8.71
C LYS A 53 8.44 22.14 10.21
N SER A 54 7.69 21.20 10.77
CA SER A 54 7.67 20.92 12.21
C SER A 54 7.49 19.43 12.50
N VAL A 55 8.03 18.98 13.64
CA VAL A 55 7.88 17.59 14.12
C VAL A 55 6.40 17.20 14.27
N PRO A 56 5.50 18.02 14.87
CA PRO A 56 4.09 17.64 15.00
C PRO A 56 3.40 17.43 13.65
N GLU A 57 3.69 18.27 12.66
CA GLU A 57 3.14 18.16 11.31
C GLU A 57 3.59 16.87 10.61
N PHE A 58 4.86 16.50 10.79
CA PHE A 58 5.37 15.21 10.32
C PHE A 58 4.66 14.04 11.01
N THR A 59 4.52 14.07 12.33
CA THR A 59 3.86 13.00 13.11
C THR A 59 2.40 12.79 12.69
N VAL A 60 1.63 13.88 12.56
CA VAL A 60 0.22 13.80 12.14
C VAL A 60 0.11 13.24 10.72
N THR A 61 0.93 13.73 9.79
CA THR A 61 0.92 13.26 8.39
C THR A 61 1.31 11.79 8.29
N ALA A 62 2.30 11.34 9.06
CA ALA A 62 2.73 9.95 9.11
C ALA A 62 1.65 9.03 9.67
N LEU A 63 1.01 9.41 10.79
CA LEU A 63 -0.08 8.65 11.40
C LEU A 63 -1.28 8.51 10.47
N LEU A 64 -1.69 9.60 9.82
CA LEU A 64 -2.80 9.59 8.87
C LEU A 64 -2.46 8.70 7.67
N SER A 65 -1.28 8.84 7.08
CA SER A 65 -0.84 8.03 5.95
C SER A 65 -0.82 6.54 6.32
N TYR A 66 -0.22 6.20 7.46
CA TYR A 66 -0.16 4.82 7.94
C TYR A 66 -1.57 4.23 8.17
N THR A 67 -2.47 4.99 8.79
CA THR A 67 -3.85 4.56 9.05
C THR A 67 -4.60 4.29 7.75
N VAL A 68 -4.45 5.17 6.75
CA VAL A 68 -5.06 4.98 5.43
C VAL A 68 -4.53 3.70 4.76
N PHE A 69 -3.21 3.48 4.75
CA PHE A 69 -2.63 2.26 4.19
C PHE A 69 -3.08 1.00 4.94
N ALA A 70 -3.18 1.05 6.28
CA ALA A 70 -3.66 -0.06 7.08
C ALA A 70 -5.14 -0.40 6.78
N LEU A 71 -6.01 0.61 6.64
CA LEU A 71 -7.41 0.40 6.26
C LEU A 71 -7.53 -0.19 4.85
N LEU A 72 -6.70 0.26 3.92
CA LEU A 72 -6.68 -0.29 2.57
C LEU A 72 -6.19 -1.73 2.54
N ALA A 73 -5.15 -2.06 3.30
CA ALA A 73 -4.66 -3.42 3.47
C ALA A 73 -5.75 -4.34 4.08
N ALA A 74 -6.47 -3.86 5.09
CA ALA A 74 -7.61 -4.59 5.65
C ALA A 74 -8.72 -4.81 4.61
N GLY A 75 -8.95 -3.87 3.70
CA GLY A 75 -9.87 -4.03 2.57
C GLY A 75 -9.40 -5.07 1.54
N LEU A 76 -8.09 -5.17 1.28
CA LEU A 76 -7.53 -6.25 0.45
C LEU A 76 -7.84 -7.62 1.06
N ASP A 77 -7.62 -7.79 2.36
CA ASP A 77 -7.86 -9.06 3.04
C ASP A 77 -9.34 -9.44 3.11
N LYS A 78 -10.24 -8.45 3.19
CA LYS A 78 -11.68 -8.71 3.11
C LYS A 78 -12.15 -9.12 1.70
N THR A 79 -11.44 -8.72 0.66
CA THR A 79 -11.84 -8.92 -0.75
C THR A 79 -11.04 -10.02 -1.46
N ARG A 80 -10.11 -10.66 -0.74
CA ARG A 80 -9.26 -11.74 -1.25
C ARG A 80 -9.17 -12.84 -0.22
N ARG A 81 -9.02 -14.08 -0.68
CA ARG A 81 -8.87 -15.26 0.18
C ARG A 81 -7.55 -15.94 -0.10
N GLN A 82 -7.01 -16.65 0.87
CA GLN A 82 -5.83 -17.48 0.64
C GLN A 82 -6.13 -18.52 -0.45
N ARG A 83 -5.20 -18.65 -1.39
CA ARG A 83 -5.24 -19.72 -2.38
C ARG A 83 -4.94 -21.02 -1.61
N LYS A 84 -5.87 -21.99 -1.64
CA LYS A 84 -5.59 -23.34 -1.11
C LYS A 84 -4.34 -23.86 -1.82
N SER A 85 -3.30 -24.16 -1.06
CA SER A 85 -2.15 -24.88 -1.59
C SER A 85 -2.63 -26.28 -1.98
N PRO A 86 -2.22 -26.83 -3.13
CA PRO A 86 -2.48 -28.24 -3.44
C PRO A 86 -1.87 -29.16 -2.39
#